data_AF-A0A7C4DE39-F1
#
_entry.id   AF-A0A7C4DE39-F1
#
_cell.length_a   1.000
_cell.length_b   1.000
_cell.length_c   1.000
_cell.angle_alpha   90.00
_cell.angle_beta   90.00
_cell.angle_gamma   90.00
#
_symmetry.space_group_name_H-M   'P 1'
#
loop_
_entity.id
_entity.type
_entity.pdbx_description
1 polymer ?
#
loop_
_entity_poly.entity_id
_entity_poly.type
_entity_poly.pdbx_seq_one_letter_code
_entity_poly.pdbx_strand_id
1 'polypeptide(L)'
;MSQDILRRGRLKGFKPPEVDAYTSSLEADRWLFKSDIMVDKAHVIMLTEQGVIKVEEGLAILETLEELEHLSYEELVKGPFEDVHVAIESRVIERLGEDIGGKMHTARSRNDEVATCLRLTVRRQVIEIL
;
A
#
# COMPACT_ATOMS: atom_id res chain seq x y z
N MET A 1 -12.74 0.79 14.34
CA MET A 1 -13.51 0.92 13.10
C MET A 1 -12.56 1.48 12.07
N SER A 2 -12.00 0.62 11.21
CA SER A 2 -11.06 1.05 10.17
C SER A 2 -11.80 2.02 9.25
N GLN A 3 -11.50 3.31 9.39
CA GLN A 3 -12.05 4.32 8.49
C GLN A 3 -11.30 4.17 7.17
N ASP A 4 -12.05 3.84 6.11
CA ASP A 4 -11.62 3.85 4.72
C ASP A 4 -10.72 5.06 4.44
N ILE A 5 -9.42 4.80 4.33
CA ILE A 5 -8.38 5.83 4.17
C ILE A 5 -8.60 6.68 2.92
N LEU A 6 -9.22 6.13 1.86
CA LEU A 6 -9.49 6.85 0.62
C LEU A 6 -10.56 7.93 0.78
N ARG A 7 -11.55 7.67 1.65
CA ARG A 7 -12.74 8.52 1.79
C ARG A 7 -12.65 9.51 2.95
N ARG A 8 -11.62 9.41 3.81
CA ARG A 8 -11.47 10.27 5.00
C ARG A 8 -11.61 11.75 4.64
N GLY A 9 -12.58 12.41 5.29
CA GLY A 9 -12.83 13.85 5.15
C GLY A 9 -13.42 14.32 3.81
N ARG A 10 -13.45 13.48 2.76
CA ARG A 10 -13.88 13.87 1.39
C ARG A 10 -15.34 13.53 1.12
N LEU A 11 -15.77 12.32 1.48
CA LEU A 11 -17.11 11.83 1.23
C LEU A 11 -17.74 11.35 2.54
N LYS A 12 -18.98 11.75 2.78
CA LYS A 12 -19.76 11.32 3.95
C LYS A 12 -20.77 10.25 3.53
N GLY A 13 -21.09 9.35 4.45
CA GLY A 13 -22.18 8.37 4.29
C GLY A 13 -21.74 7.01 3.77
N PHE A 14 -22.74 6.11 3.71
CA PHE A 14 -22.61 4.72 3.29
C PHE A 14 -22.16 4.61 1.84
N LYS A 15 -21.19 3.72 1.56
CA LYS A 15 -20.81 3.32 0.19
C LYS A 15 -21.66 2.09 -0.18
N PRO A 16 -22.50 2.16 -1.23
CA PRO A 16 -23.30 1.02 -1.65
C PRO A 16 -22.41 -0.16 -2.07
N PRO A 17 -22.78 -1.41 -1.76
CA PRO A 17 -21.98 -2.59 -2.10
C PRO A 17 -21.69 -2.72 -3.60
N GLU A 18 -22.61 -2.27 -4.46
CA GLU A 18 -22.44 -2.28 -5.91
C GLU A 18 -21.34 -1.32 -6.37
N VAL A 19 -21.20 -0.19 -5.68
CA VAL A 19 -20.11 0.76 -5.94
C VAL A 19 -18.79 0.18 -5.47
N ASP A 20 -18.74 -0.43 -4.29
CA ASP A 20 -17.54 -1.11 -3.79
C ASP A 20 -17.07 -2.21 -4.76
N ALA A 21 -18.00 -3.07 -5.19
CA ALA A 21 -17.70 -4.13 -6.15
C ALA A 21 -17.22 -3.60 -7.50
N TYR A 22 -17.78 -2.49 -7.98
CA TYR A 22 -17.38 -1.87 -9.24
C TYR A 22 -16.02 -1.17 -9.17
N THR A 23 -15.71 -0.53 -8.04
CA THR A 23 -14.45 0.24 -7.88
C THR A 23 -13.27 -0.62 -7.44
N SER A 24 -13.49 -1.83 -6.95
CA SER A 24 -12.41 -2.66 -6.43
C SER A 24 -11.52 -3.22 -7.54
N SER A 25 -10.21 -3.14 -7.36
CA SER A 25 -9.20 -3.78 -8.22
C SER A 25 -8.46 -4.93 -7.54
N LEU A 26 -8.84 -5.33 -6.32
CA LEU A 26 -8.12 -6.34 -5.53
C LEU A 26 -7.84 -7.65 -6.27
N GLU A 27 -8.77 -8.16 -7.08
CA GLU A 27 -8.52 -9.38 -7.84
C GLU A 27 -7.47 -9.17 -8.93
N ALA A 28 -7.57 -8.05 -9.65
CA ALA A 28 -6.66 -7.68 -10.73
C ALA A 28 -5.26 -7.29 -10.22
N ASP A 29 -5.14 -6.80 -9.00
CA ASP A 29 -3.88 -6.27 -8.45
C ASP A 29 -2.98 -7.34 -7.81
N ARG A 30 -3.44 -8.59 -7.71
CA ARG A 30 -2.70 -9.70 -7.05
C ARG A 30 -1.24 -9.82 -7.49
N TRP A 31 -0.99 -9.67 -8.79
CA TRP A 31 0.35 -9.82 -9.37
C TRP A 31 1.27 -8.63 -9.07
N LEU A 32 0.73 -7.49 -8.62
CA LEU A 32 1.48 -6.29 -8.25
C LEU A 32 1.96 -6.30 -6.80
N PHE A 33 1.33 -7.07 -5.91
CA PHE A 33 1.58 -7.06 -4.47
C PHE A 33 3.07 -7.00 -4.07
N LYS A 34 3.89 -7.89 -4.64
CA LYS A 34 5.33 -7.93 -4.33
C LYS A 34 6.09 -6.69 -4.82
N SER A 35 5.69 -6.13 -5.96
CA SER A 35 6.27 -4.88 -6.46
C SER A 35 5.82 -3.69 -5.63
N ASP A 36 4.59 -3.69 -5.15
CA ASP A 36 4.05 -2.65 -4.28
C ASP A 36 4.82 -2.54 -2.96
N ILE A 37 4.99 -3.66 -2.25
CA ILE A 37 5.84 -3.71 -1.05
C ILE A 37 7.27 -3.22 -1.33
N MET A 38 7.84 -3.57 -2.49
CA MET A 38 9.19 -3.12 -2.86
C MET A 38 9.25 -1.60 -3.09
N VAL A 39 8.24 -1.04 -3.77
CA VAL A 39 8.12 0.41 -3.99
C VAL A 39 7.92 1.15 -2.68
N ASP A 40 7.08 0.61 -1.78
CA ASP A 40 6.87 1.13 -0.44
C ASP A 40 8.15 1.18 0.39
N LYS A 41 8.88 0.05 0.45
CA LYS A 41 10.17 -0.01 1.16
C LYS A 41 11.16 1.03 0.61
N ALA A 42 11.29 1.11 -0.72
CA ALA A 42 12.18 2.08 -1.35
C ALA A 42 11.79 3.53 -1.03
N HIS A 43 10.49 3.85 -1.05
CA HIS A 43 9.99 5.18 -0.73
C HIS A 43 10.23 5.55 0.73
N VAL A 44 9.96 4.64 1.67
CA VAL A 44 10.20 4.84 3.11
C VAL A 44 11.68 5.03 3.42
N ILE A 45 12.56 4.26 2.78
CA ILE A 45 14.02 4.46 2.86
C ILE A 45 14.37 5.88 2.41
N MET A 46 13.89 6.30 1.24
CA MET A 46 14.14 7.65 0.72
C MET A 46 13.63 8.74 1.68
N LEU A 47 12.40 8.63 2.19
CA LEU A 47 11.85 9.60 3.16
C LEU A 47 12.73 9.70 4.42
N THR A 48 13.28 8.58 4.87
CA THR A 48 14.17 8.51 6.03
C THR A 48 15.52 9.16 5.74
N GLU A 49 16.13 8.85 4.60
CA GLU A 49 17.42 9.43 4.16
C GLU A 49 17.34 10.95 3.95
N GLN A 50 16.19 11.45 3.48
CA GLN A 50 15.94 12.89 3.33
C GLN A 50 15.54 13.58 4.64
N GLY A 51 15.40 12.85 5.75
CA GLY A 51 14.99 13.39 7.05
C GLY A 51 13.55 13.90 7.09
N VAL A 52 12.70 13.46 6.14
CA VAL A 52 11.27 13.80 6.13
C VAL A 52 10.52 13.06 7.24
N ILE A 53 10.95 11.83 7.54
CA ILE A 53 10.50 11.04 8.69
C ILE A 53 11.70 10.66 9.56
N LYS A 54 11.46 10.38 10.84
CA LYS A 54 12.54 9.97 11.75
C LYS A 54 13.05 8.57 11.40
N VAL A 55 14.31 8.28 11.71
CA VAL A 55 14.93 6.97 11.45
C VAL A 55 14.17 5.85 12.16
N GLU A 56 13.75 6.07 13.40
CA GLU A 56 13.02 5.06 14.18
C GLU A 56 11.62 4.79 13.61
N GLU A 57 10.97 5.82 13.07
CA GLU A 57 9.67 5.70 12.40
C GLU A 57 9.80 4.95 11.06
N GLY A 58 10.83 5.30 10.27
CA GLY A 58 11.15 4.62 9.02
C GLY A 58 11.46 3.14 9.23
N LEU A 59 12.30 2.80 10.22
CA LEU A 59 12.62 1.42 10.57
C LEU A 59 11.36 0.62 10.96
N ALA A 60 10.49 1.19 11.80
CA ALA A 60 9.25 0.51 12.20
C ALA A 60 8.33 0.21 11.00
N ILE A 61 8.23 1.15 10.06
CA ILE A 61 7.46 0.94 8.81
C ILE A 61 8.11 -0.15 7.96
N LEU A 62 9.44 -0.14 7.79
CA LEU A 62 10.16 -1.13 7.00
C LEU A 62 10.03 -2.55 7.57
N GLU A 63 10.17 -2.70 8.88
CA GLU A 63 9.95 -3.97 9.58
C GLU A 63 8.51 -4.46 9.39
N THR A 64 7.54 -3.56 9.48
CA THR A 64 6.13 -3.90 9.24
C THR A 64 5.90 -4.35 7.79
N LEU A 65 6.46 -3.63 6.80
CA LEU A 65 6.36 -4.00 5.39
C LEU A 65 7.03 -5.35 5.10
N GLU A 66 8.14 -5.66 5.78
CA GLU A 66 8.78 -6.97 5.72
C GLU A 66 7.85 -8.06 6.24
N GLU A 67 7.22 -7.89 7.39
CA GLU A 67 6.24 -8.85 7.91
C GLU A 67 5.06 -9.05 6.97
N LEU A 68 4.53 -7.96 6.40
CA LEU A 68 3.41 -8.01 5.46
C LEU A 68 3.79 -8.75 4.17
N GLU A 69 5.04 -8.64 3.72
CA GLU A 69 5.51 -9.36 2.53
C GLU A 69 5.36 -10.88 2.66
N HIS A 70 5.47 -11.42 3.88
CA HIS A 70 5.39 -12.86 4.15
C HIS A 70 3.95 -13.39 4.28
N LEU A 71 2.95 -12.50 4.28
CA LEU A 71 1.55 -12.91 4.26
C LEU A 71 1.13 -13.46 2.90
N SER A 72 0.14 -14.35 2.89
CA SER A 72 -0.59 -14.63 1.66
C SER A 72 -1.36 -13.39 1.20
N TYR A 73 -1.62 -13.31 -0.10
CA TYR A 73 -2.41 -12.20 -0.65
C TYR A 73 -3.80 -12.13 -0.02
N GLU A 74 -4.42 -13.29 0.18
CA GLU A 74 -5.73 -13.45 0.82
C GLU A 74 -5.76 -12.90 2.25
N GLU A 75 -4.69 -13.13 3.03
CA GLU A 75 -4.57 -12.60 4.39
C GLU A 75 -4.38 -11.09 4.39
N LEU A 76 -3.53 -10.58 3.49
CA LEU A 76 -3.28 -9.15 3.35
C LEU A 76 -4.57 -8.39 3.06
N VAL A 77 -5.31 -8.81 2.02
CA VAL A 77 -6.49 -8.11 1.51
C VAL A 77 -7.78 -8.44 2.27
N LYS A 78 -7.69 -9.21 3.37
CA LYS A 78 -8.83 -9.53 4.22
C LYS A 78 -9.38 -8.28 4.90
N GLY A 79 -10.34 -7.63 4.27
CA GLY A 79 -10.97 -6.41 4.77
C GLY A 79 -11.70 -5.67 3.66
N PRO A 80 -12.37 -4.55 3.97
CA PRO A 80 -13.06 -3.72 2.99
C PRO A 80 -12.07 -2.78 2.28
N PHE A 81 -11.11 -3.33 1.53
CA PHE A 81 -10.12 -2.56 0.79
C PHE A 81 -10.53 -2.40 -0.68
N GLU A 82 -10.23 -1.25 -1.28
CA GLU A 82 -10.53 -0.99 -2.69
C GLU A 82 -9.49 -1.63 -3.61
N ASP A 83 -8.20 -1.43 -3.29
CA ASP A 83 -7.04 -1.90 -4.05
C ASP A 83 -5.94 -2.47 -3.11
N VAL A 84 -4.90 -3.05 -3.69
CA VAL A 84 -3.79 -3.66 -2.93
C VAL A 84 -3.01 -2.61 -2.12
N HIS A 85 -2.85 -1.42 -2.66
CA HIS A 85 -2.06 -0.36 -2.06
C HIS A 85 -2.71 0.15 -0.76
N VAL A 86 -4.04 0.31 -0.79
CA VAL A 86 -4.87 0.66 0.36
C VAL A 86 -4.86 -0.45 1.40
N ALA A 87 -4.83 -1.71 0.97
CA ALA A 87 -4.70 -2.83 1.90
C ALA A 87 -3.36 -2.75 2.67
N ILE A 88 -2.24 -2.61 1.97
CA ILE A 88 -0.91 -2.49 2.60
C ILE A 88 -0.86 -1.30 3.56
N GLU A 89 -1.23 -0.11 3.08
CA GLU A 89 -1.21 1.12 3.88
C GLU A 89 -2.09 0.99 5.13
N SER A 90 -3.30 0.43 4.99
CA SER A 90 -4.19 0.19 6.11
C SER A 90 -3.59 -0.78 7.13
N ARG A 91 -2.89 -1.84 6.67
CA ARG A 91 -2.21 -2.78 7.58
C ARG A 91 -1.05 -2.14 8.34
N VAL A 92 -0.27 -1.28 7.68
CA VAL A 92 0.81 -0.53 8.32
C VAL A 92 0.23 0.41 9.38
N ILE A 93 -0.82 1.16 9.05
CA ILE A 93 -1.53 2.06 9.99
C ILE A 93 -2.16 1.27 11.15
N GLU A 94 -2.76 0.10 10.90
CA GLU A 94 -3.34 -0.76 11.95
C GLU A 94 -2.29 -1.18 12.99
N ARG A 95 -1.04 -1.39 12.57
CA ARG A 95 0.06 -1.84 13.43
C ARG A 95 0.79 -0.70 14.13
N LEU A 96 1.02 0.41 13.44
CA LEU A 96 1.89 1.50 13.92
C LEU A 96 1.11 2.77 14.32
N GLY A 97 -0.20 2.80 14.06
CA GLY A 97 -1.02 4.00 14.21
C GLY A 97 -0.84 4.99 13.06
N GLU A 98 -1.77 5.93 12.96
CA GLU A 98 -1.81 6.94 11.89
C GLU A 98 -0.56 7.83 11.88
N ASP A 99 -0.11 8.27 13.06
CA ASP A 99 0.98 9.24 13.20
C ASP A 99 2.33 8.71 12.72
N ILE A 100 2.49 7.39 12.64
CA ILE A 100 3.70 6.74 12.12
C ILE A 100 3.39 6.09 10.78
N GLY A 101 2.44 5.16 10.72
CA GLY A 101 2.12 4.41 9.52
C GLY A 101 1.65 5.28 8.36
N GLY A 102 0.83 6.30 8.63
CA GLY A 102 0.32 7.21 7.59
C GLY A 102 1.41 8.05 6.92
N LYS A 103 2.59 8.19 7.56
CA LYS A 103 3.71 8.92 6.96
C LYS A 103 4.32 8.21 5.76
N MET A 104 4.09 6.91 5.58
CA MET A 104 4.62 6.16 4.43
C MET A 104 4.14 6.71 3.09
N HIS A 105 2.99 7.39 3.05
CA HIS A 105 2.44 7.98 1.82
C HIS A 105 2.82 9.46 1.63
N THR A 106 3.71 10.01 2.47
CA THR A 106 4.14 11.41 2.39
C THR A 106 4.78 11.69 1.02
N ALA A 107 4.35 12.79 0.39
CA ALA A 107 4.85 13.26 -0.90
C ALA A 107 4.73 12.23 -2.05
N ARG A 108 3.76 11.32 -1.97
CA ARG A 108 3.47 10.31 -2.99
C ARG A 108 2.02 10.38 -3.44
N SER A 109 1.74 9.91 -4.66
CA SER A 109 0.39 9.70 -5.15
C SER A 109 0.21 8.23 -5.58
N ARG A 110 -1.03 7.75 -5.52
CA ARG A 110 -1.38 6.44 -6.07
C ARG A 110 -1.04 6.34 -7.58
N ASN A 111 -1.04 7.47 -8.30
CA ASN A 111 -0.75 7.52 -9.73
C ASN A 111 0.69 7.12 -10.09
N ASP A 112 1.69 7.66 -9.38
CA ASP A 112 3.09 7.31 -9.61
C ASP A 112 3.46 5.96 -9.01
N GLU A 113 2.86 5.61 -7.88
CA GLU A 113 3.02 4.31 -7.24
C GLU A 113 2.56 3.16 -8.13
N VAL A 114 1.32 3.18 -8.63
CA VAL A 114 0.79 2.10 -9.49
C VAL A 114 1.58 2.00 -10.80
N ALA A 115 1.96 3.13 -11.40
CA ALA A 115 2.76 3.16 -12.62
C ALA A 115 4.16 2.54 -12.40
N THR A 116 4.75 2.77 -11.22
CA THR A 116 6.05 2.19 -10.84
C THR A 116 5.92 0.69 -10.61
N CYS A 117 4.90 0.26 -9.87
CA CYS A 117 4.62 -1.16 -9.62
C CYS A 117 4.45 -1.93 -10.93
N LEU A 118 3.59 -1.44 -11.83
CA LEU A 118 3.39 -2.02 -13.16
C LEU A 118 4.70 -2.17 -13.93
N ARG A 119 5.52 -1.11 -14.00
CA ARG A 119 6.81 -1.14 -14.70
C ARG A 119 7.76 -2.17 -14.11
N LEU A 120 7.86 -2.25 -12.78
CA LEU A 120 8.72 -3.22 -12.10
C LEU A 120 8.26 -4.65 -12.35
N THR A 121 6.96 -4.92 -12.21
CA THR A 121 6.42 -6.25 -12.39
C THR A 121 6.54 -6.72 -13.84
N VAL A 122 6.17 -5.88 -14.80
CA VAL A 122 6.29 -6.21 -16.24
C VAL A 122 7.74 -6.41 -16.63
N ARG A 123 8.67 -5.56 -16.16
CA ARG A 123 10.10 -5.75 -16.41
C ARG A 123 10.58 -7.12 -15.93
N ARG A 124 10.19 -7.52 -14.71
CA ARG A 124 10.54 -8.83 -14.16
C ARG A 124 10.00 -9.96 -15.04
N GLN A 125 8.72 -9.92 -15.39
CA GLN A 125 8.08 -10.95 -16.23
C GLN A 125 8.71 -11.04 -17.62
N VAL A 126 9.05 -9.90 -18.24
CA VAL A 126 9.73 -9.89 -19.55
C VAL A 126 11.11 -10.54 -19.44
N ILE A 127 11.88 -10.24 -18.39
CA ILE A 127 13.19 -10.87 -18.16
C ILE A 127 13.05 -12.38 -17.92
N GLU A 128 11.99 -12.84 -17.25
CA GLU A 128 11.74 -14.28 -17.01
C GLU A 128 11.40 -15.05 -18.30
N ILE A 129 10.91 -14.37 -19.34
CA ILE A 129 10.53 -14.99 -20.63
C ILE A 129 11.71 -15.04 -21.61
N LEU A 130 12.67 -14.13 -21.49
CA LEU A 130 13.86 -14.02 -22.36
C LEU A 130 14.96 -15.01 -21.95
#